data_AF-A0A7Z6TG56-F1
#
_entry.id   AF-A0A7Z6TG56-F1
#
_cell.length_a   1.000
_cell.length_b   1.000
_cell.length_c   1.000
_cell.angle_alpha   90.00
_cell.angle_beta   90.00
_cell.angle_gamma   90.00
#
_symmetry.space_group_name_H-M   'P 1'
#
loop_
_entity.id
_entity.type
_entity.pdbx_description
1 polymer ?
#
loop_
_entity_poly.entity_id
_entity_poly.type
_entity_poly.pdbx_seq_one_letter_code
_entity_poly.pdbx_strand_id
1 'polypeptide(L)'
;MGAVICDVSFQPRCNYEATLRPRLLQLQTSWPDARTVRGFQGRLAAEDLAIAMKFNHAQKVATAHAITDLLAANGVDTRDDLHTWLDQQANRAALRTVKGVGPKSVDYIGNLIGRSQVAIDVHLRSFAADAGVPDLRYEQLRTVYEEAAAMLGHDRGGLEHAVWRHKSGAA
;
A
#
# COMPACT_ATOMS: atom_id res chain seq x y z
N MET A 1 8.47 9.77 -1.07
CA MET A 1 8.52 8.33 -1.39
C MET A 1 8.80 7.48 -0.17
N GLY A 2 9.78 7.82 0.68
CA GLY A 2 10.07 7.08 1.90
C GLY A 2 8.86 6.85 2.80
N ALA A 3 8.02 7.87 3.01
CA ALA A 3 6.77 7.70 3.75
C ALA A 3 5.81 6.68 3.11
N VAL A 4 5.68 6.64 1.78
CA VAL A 4 4.84 5.63 1.08
C VAL A 4 5.39 4.22 1.29
N ILE A 5 6.71 4.06 1.18
CA ILE A 5 7.39 2.77 1.37
C ILE A 5 7.27 2.30 2.82
N CYS A 6 7.43 3.21 3.78
CA CYS A 6 7.24 2.92 5.20
C CYS A 6 5.76 2.64 5.52
N ASP A 7 4.83 3.33 4.89
CA ASP A 7 3.40 3.08 5.12
C ASP A 7 3.05 1.63 4.75
N VAL A 8 3.33 1.21 3.50
CA VAL A 8 3.02 -0.15 3.06
C VAL A 8 3.75 -1.24 3.87
N SER A 9 5.00 -1.00 4.27
CA SER A 9 5.79 -2.01 4.98
C SER A 9 5.42 -2.11 6.46
N PHE A 10 5.01 -1.00 7.11
CA PHE A 10 4.70 -0.99 8.54
C PHE A 10 3.21 -1.08 8.87
N GLN A 11 2.30 -0.79 7.94
CA GLN A 11 0.84 -0.83 8.14
C GLN A 11 0.30 -2.20 8.60
N PRO A 12 0.76 -3.35 8.06
CA PRO A 12 0.13 -4.63 8.39
C PRO A 12 0.11 -4.90 9.90
N ARG A 13 -1.09 -5.19 10.44
CA ARG A 13 -1.32 -5.46 11.87
C ARG A 13 -0.81 -4.33 12.79
N CYS A 14 -1.00 -3.08 12.39
CA CYS A 14 -0.67 -1.89 13.16
C CYS A 14 -1.89 -0.97 13.30
N ASN A 15 -2.03 -0.29 14.44
CA ASN A 15 -3.01 0.79 14.57
C ASN A 15 -2.50 2.00 13.78
N TYR A 16 -3.15 2.31 12.67
CA TYR A 16 -2.69 3.37 11.77
C TYR A 16 -2.63 4.72 12.46
N GLU A 17 -3.74 5.17 13.05
CA GLU A 17 -3.86 6.50 13.64
C GLU A 17 -2.99 6.69 14.89
N ALA A 18 -3.02 5.71 15.80
CA ALA A 18 -2.32 5.84 17.07
C ALA A 18 -0.81 5.59 16.94
N THR A 19 -0.39 4.77 15.97
CA THR A 19 0.97 4.24 15.93
C THR A 19 1.71 4.63 14.66
N LEU A 20 1.16 4.35 13.48
CA LEU A 20 1.92 4.52 12.23
C LEU A 20 1.96 5.96 11.75
N ARG A 21 0.79 6.63 11.68
CA ARG A 21 0.67 8.00 11.16
C ARG A 21 1.59 9.01 11.86
N PRO A 22 1.68 9.06 13.21
CA PRO A 22 2.61 9.98 13.87
C PRO A 22 4.08 9.72 13.51
N ARG A 23 4.45 8.46 13.31
CA ARG A 23 5.83 8.05 12.95
C ARG A 23 6.16 8.40 11.50
N LEU A 24 5.21 8.24 10.59
CA LEU A 24 5.38 8.68 9.20
C LEU A 24 5.56 10.20 9.10
N LEU A 25 4.76 10.97 9.84
CA LEU A 25 4.89 12.44 9.88
C LEU A 25 6.25 12.85 10.48
N GLN A 26 6.71 12.16 11.52
CA GLN A 26 8.03 12.39 12.08
C GLN A 26 9.13 12.07 11.05
N LEU A 27 9.05 10.93 10.37
CA LEU A 27 10.00 10.53 9.32
C LEU A 27 10.09 11.57 8.20
N GLN A 28 8.95 12.09 7.73
CA GLN A 28 8.90 13.13 6.70
C GLN A 28 9.63 14.41 7.13
N THR A 29 9.55 14.75 8.41
CA THR A 29 10.20 15.94 8.97
C THR A 29 11.70 15.70 9.17
N SER A 30 12.08 14.52 9.67
CA SER A 30 13.48 14.17 9.92
C SER A 30 14.27 13.93 8.65
N TRP A 31 13.65 13.32 7.63
CA TRP A 31 14.29 12.90 6.37
C TRP A 31 13.62 13.57 5.15
N PRO A 32 13.79 14.90 4.96
CA PRO A 32 13.14 15.65 3.88
C PRO A 32 13.62 15.25 2.47
N ASP A 33 14.80 14.66 2.38
CA ASP A 33 15.40 14.06 1.19
C ASP A 33 14.76 12.72 0.80
N ALA A 34 14.08 12.03 1.73
CA ALA A 34 13.28 10.84 1.43
C ALA A 34 12.00 11.14 0.61
N ARG A 35 11.88 12.34 0.02
CA ARG A 35 10.84 12.62 -0.97
C ARG A 35 10.99 11.75 -2.20
N THR A 36 12.21 11.35 -2.57
CA THR A 36 12.50 10.41 -3.66
C THR A 36 12.96 9.04 -3.14
N VAL A 37 12.96 8.02 -4.00
CA VAL A 37 13.45 6.68 -3.65
C VAL A 37 14.95 6.71 -3.41
N ARG A 38 15.72 7.40 -4.25
CA ARG A 38 17.18 7.56 -4.10
C ARG A 38 17.54 8.31 -2.83
N GLY A 39 16.81 9.37 -2.49
CA GLY A 39 17.03 10.09 -1.24
C GLY A 39 16.72 9.22 -0.02
N PHE A 40 15.64 8.43 -0.09
CA PHE A 40 15.34 7.46 0.96
C PHE A 40 16.40 6.36 1.06
N GLN A 41 16.87 5.82 -0.07
CA GLN A 41 17.94 4.82 -0.13
C GLN A 41 19.24 5.36 0.48
N GLY A 42 19.58 6.63 0.22
CA GLY A 42 20.71 7.32 0.84
C GLY A 42 20.59 7.37 2.37
N ARG A 43 19.40 7.64 2.91
CA ARG A 43 19.14 7.59 4.35
C ARG A 43 19.26 6.18 4.92
N LEU A 44 18.71 5.18 4.24
CA LEU A 44 18.82 3.77 4.65
C LEU A 44 20.27 3.26 4.69
N ALA A 45 21.17 3.86 3.92
CA ALA A 45 22.60 3.54 3.95
C ALA A 45 23.34 4.21 5.11
N ALA A 46 22.82 5.32 5.64
CA ALA A 46 23.48 6.12 6.68
C ALA A 46 22.88 5.93 8.08
N GLU A 47 21.60 5.59 8.16
CA GLU A 47 20.81 5.57 9.40
C GLU A 47 19.95 4.31 9.51
N ASP A 48 19.72 3.85 10.74
CA ASP A 48 18.84 2.71 11.01
C ASP A 48 17.36 3.12 10.93
N LEU A 49 16.63 2.52 9.98
CA LEU A 49 15.21 2.77 9.78
C LEU A 49 14.35 2.40 11.00
N ALA A 50 14.70 1.34 11.75
CA ALA A 50 13.97 0.96 12.95
C ALA A 50 14.03 2.08 14.01
N ILE A 51 15.20 2.69 14.16
CA ILE A 51 15.42 3.83 15.06
C ILE A 51 14.66 5.06 14.56
N ALA A 52 14.80 5.40 13.27
CA ALA A 52 14.14 6.56 12.68
C ALA A 52 12.60 6.47 12.78
N MET A 53 12.05 5.28 12.56
CA MET A 53 10.62 4.99 12.71
C MET A 53 10.19 4.78 14.16
N LYS A 54 11.11 4.65 15.12
CA LYS A 54 10.83 4.19 16.49
C LYS A 54 9.97 2.91 16.48
N PHE A 55 10.33 1.97 15.61
CA PHE A 55 9.53 0.79 15.32
C PHE A 55 10.43 -0.45 15.17
N ASN A 56 10.52 -1.23 16.24
CA ASN A 56 11.40 -2.41 16.30
C ASN A 56 10.69 -3.65 15.75
N HIS A 57 10.68 -3.78 14.42
CA HIS A 57 10.18 -5.00 13.76
C HIS A 57 11.03 -5.34 12.52
N ALA A 58 12.00 -6.24 12.71
CA ALA A 58 13.02 -6.58 11.70
C ALA A 58 12.45 -6.91 10.32
N GLN A 59 11.37 -7.70 10.25
CA GLN A 59 10.78 -8.05 8.95
C GLN A 59 10.14 -6.86 8.23
N LYS A 60 9.56 -5.88 8.95
CA LYS A 60 8.93 -4.69 8.33
C LYS A 60 10.00 -3.74 7.79
N VAL A 61 11.07 -3.56 8.57
CA VAL A 61 12.27 -2.84 8.14
C VAL A 61 12.87 -3.50 6.89
N ALA A 62 13.10 -4.81 6.91
CA ALA A 62 13.62 -5.54 5.75
C ALA A 62 12.72 -5.41 4.50
N THR A 63 11.39 -5.45 4.68
CA THR A 63 10.43 -5.19 3.59
C THR A 63 10.58 -3.78 3.03
N ALA A 64 10.77 -2.75 3.87
CA ALA A 64 11.00 -1.38 3.43
C ALA A 64 12.28 -1.23 2.60
N HIS A 65 13.39 -1.84 3.04
CA HIS A 65 14.63 -1.89 2.27
C HIS A 65 14.44 -2.57 0.91
N ALA A 66 13.84 -3.77 0.91
CA ALA A 66 13.63 -4.53 -0.32
C ALA A 66 12.72 -3.82 -1.34
N ILE A 67 11.67 -3.11 -0.89
CA ILE A 67 10.87 -2.25 -1.78
C ILE A 67 11.73 -1.11 -2.32
N THR A 68 12.52 -0.45 -1.47
CA THR A 68 13.38 0.68 -1.88
C THR A 68 14.38 0.25 -2.95
N ASP A 69 15.07 -0.87 -2.74
CA ASP A 69 16.07 -1.39 -3.67
C ASP A 69 15.43 -1.83 -4.99
N LEU A 70 14.27 -2.48 -4.95
CA LEU A 70 13.53 -2.86 -6.15
C LEU A 70 13.15 -1.62 -6.98
N LEU A 71 12.60 -0.59 -6.35
CA LEU A 71 12.19 0.63 -7.04
C LEU A 71 13.41 1.36 -7.63
N ALA A 72 14.49 1.50 -6.85
CA ALA A 72 15.72 2.14 -7.29
C ALA A 72 16.35 1.40 -8.49
N ALA A 73 16.39 0.07 -8.44
CA ALA A 73 16.92 -0.77 -9.54
C ALA A 73 16.10 -0.65 -10.83
N ASN A 74 14.81 -0.30 -10.73
CA ASN A 74 13.93 -0.08 -11.87
C ASN A 74 13.81 1.41 -12.28
N GLY A 75 14.65 2.29 -11.71
CA GLY A 75 14.63 3.71 -12.04
C GLY A 75 13.40 4.48 -11.55
N VAL A 76 12.63 3.91 -10.63
CA VAL A 76 11.46 4.57 -10.02
C VAL A 76 11.95 5.46 -8.88
N ASP A 77 11.81 6.78 -9.03
CA ASP A 77 12.32 7.72 -8.02
C ASP A 77 11.24 8.61 -7.39
N THR A 78 10.19 8.94 -8.14
CA THR A 78 9.11 9.83 -7.72
C THR A 78 7.77 9.11 -7.59
N ARG A 79 6.77 9.83 -7.09
CA ARG A 79 5.38 9.34 -7.03
C ARG A 79 4.84 9.06 -8.43
N ASP A 80 5.14 9.92 -9.40
CA ASP A 80 4.66 9.79 -10.77
C ASP A 80 5.35 8.62 -11.48
N ASP A 81 6.65 8.42 -11.25
CA ASP A 81 7.37 7.24 -11.75
C ASP A 81 6.73 5.96 -11.21
N LEU A 82 6.43 5.90 -9.91
CA LEU A 82 5.79 4.74 -9.31
C LEU A 82 4.39 4.54 -9.87
N HIS A 83 3.66 5.63 -10.13
CA HIS A 83 2.36 5.57 -10.77
C HIS A 83 2.45 4.91 -12.14
N THR A 84 3.32 5.39 -13.03
CA THR A 84 3.48 4.82 -14.38
C THR A 84 4.05 3.40 -14.32
N TRP A 85 5.01 3.14 -13.42
CA TRP A 85 5.63 1.83 -13.29
C TRP A 85 4.60 0.75 -12.90
N LEU A 86 3.62 1.08 -12.06
CA LEU A 86 2.55 0.15 -11.68
C LEU A 86 1.48 -0.08 -12.77
N ASP A 87 1.54 0.56 -13.94
CA ASP A 87 0.65 0.24 -15.08
C ASP A 87 0.97 -1.11 -15.70
N GLN A 88 2.21 -1.57 -15.56
CA GLN A 88 2.65 -2.82 -16.14
C GLN A 88 2.42 -3.97 -15.15
N GLN A 89 1.69 -5.00 -15.60
CA GLN A 89 1.42 -6.18 -14.77
C GLN A 89 2.70 -6.90 -14.32
N ALA A 90 3.75 -6.88 -15.15
CA ALA A 90 5.06 -7.44 -14.79
C ALA A 90 5.68 -6.74 -13.56
N ASN A 91 5.54 -5.42 -13.45
CA ASN A 91 6.08 -4.64 -12.33
C ASN A 91 5.28 -4.89 -11.05
N ARG A 92 3.97 -5.04 -11.16
CA ARG A 92 3.10 -5.48 -10.07
C ARG A 92 3.49 -6.87 -9.58
N ALA A 93 3.84 -7.79 -10.49
CA ALA A 93 4.36 -9.11 -10.14
C ALA A 93 5.76 -9.02 -9.48
N ALA A 94 6.64 -8.14 -9.97
CA ALA A 94 7.96 -7.91 -9.38
C ALA A 94 7.86 -7.43 -7.92
N LEU A 95 6.96 -6.49 -7.61
CA LEU A 95 6.70 -6.05 -6.23
C LEU A 95 6.29 -7.19 -5.31
N ARG A 96 5.50 -8.15 -5.82
CA ARG A 96 5.03 -9.31 -5.06
C ARG A 96 6.13 -10.33 -4.76
N THR A 97 7.31 -10.19 -5.37
CA THR A 97 8.49 -11.01 -5.00
C THR A 97 9.11 -10.53 -3.69
N VAL A 98 8.82 -9.29 -3.26
CA VAL A 98 9.26 -8.79 -1.96
C VAL A 98 8.49 -9.47 -0.83
N LYS A 99 9.23 -10.11 0.08
CA LYS A 99 8.65 -10.77 1.26
C LYS A 99 7.80 -9.79 2.06
N GLY A 100 6.55 -10.18 2.33
CA GLY A 100 5.57 -9.34 3.03
C GLY A 100 4.69 -8.46 2.13
N VAL A 101 4.95 -8.44 0.82
CA VAL A 101 4.14 -7.70 -0.17
C VAL A 101 3.21 -8.66 -0.90
N GLY A 102 1.92 -8.60 -0.56
CA GLY A 102 0.87 -9.37 -1.24
C GLY A 102 0.10 -8.52 -2.28
N PRO A 103 -0.88 -9.11 -3.00
CA PRO A 103 -1.76 -8.38 -3.91
C PRO A 103 -2.41 -7.14 -3.27
N LYS A 104 -2.90 -7.29 -2.03
CA LYS A 104 -3.45 -6.17 -1.25
C LYS A 104 -2.44 -5.04 -1.04
N SER A 105 -1.18 -5.36 -0.76
CA SER A 105 -0.14 -4.36 -0.56
C SER A 105 0.13 -3.56 -1.84
N VAL A 106 0.09 -4.21 -3.00
CA VAL A 106 0.26 -3.53 -4.30
C VAL A 106 -0.90 -2.57 -4.57
N ASP A 107 -2.13 -2.98 -4.29
CA ASP A 107 -3.31 -2.11 -4.46
C ASP A 107 -3.28 -0.94 -3.47
N TYR A 108 -2.86 -1.20 -2.24
CA TYR A 108 -2.66 -0.16 -1.23
C TYR A 108 -1.60 0.87 -1.66
N ILE A 109 -0.46 0.43 -2.19
CA ILE A 109 0.54 1.35 -2.78
C ILE A 109 -0.11 2.17 -3.90
N GLY A 110 -0.90 1.54 -4.76
CA GLY A 110 -1.67 2.23 -5.80
C GLY A 110 -2.53 3.36 -5.23
N ASN A 111 -3.29 3.07 -4.17
CA ASN A 111 -4.16 4.05 -3.53
C ASN A 111 -3.35 5.20 -2.90
N LEU A 112 -2.22 4.92 -2.25
CA LEU A 112 -1.33 5.94 -1.68
C LEU A 112 -0.77 6.91 -2.73
N ILE A 113 -0.56 6.44 -3.97
CA ILE A 113 -0.07 7.26 -5.08
C ILE A 113 -1.18 7.84 -5.96
N GLY A 114 -2.45 7.73 -5.55
CA GLY A 114 -3.59 8.38 -6.20
C GLY A 114 -4.25 7.56 -7.30
N ARG A 115 -3.98 6.26 -7.35
CA ARG A 115 -4.79 5.34 -8.18
C ARG A 115 -6.06 4.98 -7.42
N SER A 116 -7.16 4.83 -8.15
CA SER A 116 -8.43 4.34 -7.60
C SER A 116 -8.51 2.83 -7.82
N GLN A 117 -7.95 2.04 -6.90
CA GLN A 117 -7.97 0.57 -6.95
C GLN A 117 -8.80 -0.02 -5.82
N VAL A 118 -9.54 -1.09 -6.11
CA VAL A 118 -10.28 -1.85 -5.09
C VAL A 118 -9.32 -2.78 -4.37
N ALA A 119 -9.02 -2.49 -3.10
CA ALA A 119 -8.17 -3.34 -2.26
C ALA A 119 -9.03 -4.33 -1.45
N ILE A 120 -8.98 -5.62 -1.77
CA ILE A 120 -9.82 -6.62 -1.10
C ILE A 120 -9.28 -6.94 0.30
N ASP A 121 -10.09 -6.67 1.33
CA ASP A 121 -9.81 -7.01 2.72
C ASP A 121 -10.89 -7.89 3.36
N VAL A 122 -10.83 -8.08 4.69
CA VAL A 122 -11.79 -8.90 5.42
C VAL A 122 -13.21 -8.32 5.40
N HIS A 123 -13.35 -6.99 5.35
CA HIS A 123 -14.64 -6.31 5.30
C HIS A 123 -15.27 -6.47 3.92
N LEU A 124 -14.50 -6.24 2.85
CA LEU A 124 -14.97 -6.47 1.48
C LEU A 124 -15.29 -7.95 1.22
N ARG A 125 -14.51 -8.89 1.79
CA ARG A 125 -14.83 -10.32 1.72
C ARG A 125 -16.13 -10.66 2.44
N SER A 126 -16.33 -10.11 3.63
CA SER A 126 -17.56 -10.34 4.39
C SER A 126 -18.77 -9.73 3.69
N PHE A 127 -18.65 -8.53 3.11
CA PHE A 127 -19.74 -7.94 2.32
C PHE A 127 -20.11 -8.79 1.10
N ALA A 128 -19.10 -9.28 0.36
CA ALA A 128 -19.34 -10.13 -0.79
C ALA A 128 -20.02 -11.46 -0.41
N ALA A 129 -19.64 -12.04 0.73
CA ALA A 129 -20.31 -13.22 1.27
C ALA A 129 -21.77 -12.94 1.64
N ASP A 130 -22.06 -11.82 2.30
CA ASP A 130 -23.43 -11.40 2.63
C ASP A 130 -24.27 -11.17 1.36
N ALA A 131 -23.64 -10.71 0.28
CA ALA A 131 -24.25 -10.52 -1.04
C ALA A 131 -24.41 -11.82 -1.85
N GLY A 132 -24.05 -12.99 -1.30
CA GLY A 132 -24.20 -14.29 -1.97
C GLY A 132 -23.07 -14.62 -2.95
N VAL A 133 -21.92 -13.94 -2.86
CA VAL A 133 -20.73 -14.18 -3.70
C VAL A 133 -19.52 -14.63 -2.85
N PRO A 134 -19.61 -15.77 -2.13
CA PRO A 134 -18.51 -16.26 -1.31
C PRO A 134 -17.35 -16.84 -2.14
N ASP A 135 -16.21 -17.06 -1.50
CA ASP A 135 -15.10 -17.90 -1.98
C ASP A 135 -14.40 -17.49 -3.29
N LEU A 136 -14.61 -16.26 -3.77
CA LEU A 136 -13.81 -15.73 -4.87
C LEU A 136 -12.34 -15.48 -4.47
N ARG A 137 -11.43 -15.87 -5.38
CA ARG A 137 -10.02 -15.49 -5.27
C ARG A 137 -9.88 -13.97 -5.33
N TYR A 138 -8.81 -13.45 -4.75
CA TYR A 138 -8.56 -12.00 -4.63
C TYR A 138 -8.84 -11.23 -5.95
N GLU A 139 -8.23 -11.68 -7.04
CA GLU A 139 -8.37 -11.00 -8.35
C GLU A 139 -9.80 -11.09 -8.91
N GLN A 140 -10.47 -12.23 -8.74
CA GLN A 140 -11.86 -12.39 -9.19
C GLN A 140 -12.80 -11.48 -8.40
N LEU A 141 -12.62 -11.44 -7.07
CA LEU A 141 -13.44 -10.58 -6.22
C LEU A 141 -13.18 -9.10 -6.51
N ARG A 142 -11.92 -8.73 -6.78
CA ARG A 142 -11.56 -7.39 -7.24
C ARG A 142 -12.28 -7.03 -8.53
N THR A 143 -12.26 -7.90 -9.54
CA THR A 143 -12.98 -7.67 -10.80
C THR A 143 -14.48 -7.47 -10.58
N VAL A 144 -15.11 -8.28 -9.71
CA VAL A 144 -16.54 -8.10 -9.36
C VAL A 144 -16.82 -6.72 -8.80
N TYR A 145 -15.97 -6.21 -7.90
CA TYR A 145 -16.14 -4.85 -7.36
C TYR A 145 -15.87 -3.76 -8.39
N GLU A 146 -14.87 -3.93 -9.26
CA GLU A 146 -14.57 -2.98 -10.33
C GLU A 146 -15.70 -2.89 -11.35
N GLU A 147 -16.32 -4.04 -11.69
CA GLU A 147 -17.50 -4.11 -12.55
C GLU A 147 -18.74 -3.54 -11.86
N ALA A 148 -18.98 -3.85 -10.58
CA ALA A 148 -20.07 -3.29 -9.82
C ALA A 148 -19.99 -1.77 -9.72
N ALA A 149 -18.79 -1.22 -9.48
CA ALA A 149 -18.58 0.24 -9.48
C ALA A 149 -18.92 0.86 -10.83
N ALA A 150 -18.49 0.23 -11.93
CA ALA A 150 -18.79 0.69 -13.29
C ALA A 150 -20.30 0.63 -13.59
N MET A 151 -20.97 -0.47 -13.23
CA MET A 151 -22.42 -0.64 -13.43
C MET A 151 -23.24 0.37 -12.64
N LEU A 152 -22.80 0.72 -11.43
CA LEU A 152 -23.47 1.70 -10.57
C LEU A 152 -23.08 3.15 -10.86
N GLY A 153 -22.14 3.38 -11.78
CA GLY A 153 -21.66 4.74 -12.11
C GLY A 153 -20.87 5.39 -10.97
N HIS A 154 -20.19 4.60 -10.14
CA HIS A 154 -19.39 5.07 -9.02
C HIS A 154 -17.89 4.92 -9.28
N ASP A 155 -17.09 5.79 -8.65
CA ASP A 155 -15.65 5.59 -8.58
C ASP A 155 -15.32 4.29 -7.81
N ARG A 156 -14.32 3.55 -8.29
CA ARG A 156 -13.93 2.23 -7.75
C ARG A 156 -13.49 2.33 -6.29
N GLY A 157 -12.63 3.30 -5.97
CA GLY A 157 -12.20 3.59 -4.60
C GLY A 157 -13.35 4.12 -3.74
N GLY A 158 -14.25 4.92 -4.32
CA GLY A 158 -15.49 5.35 -3.65
C GLY A 158 -16.38 4.19 -3.21
N LEU A 159 -16.63 3.21 -4.09
CA LEU A 159 -17.40 2.01 -3.76
C LEU A 159 -16.69 1.15 -2.71
N GLU A 160 -15.38 0.91 -2.88
CA GLU A 160 -14.56 0.18 -1.91
C GLU A 160 -14.64 0.80 -0.52
N HIS A 161 -14.44 2.12 -0.43
CA HIS A 161 -14.50 2.86 0.82
C HIS A 161 -15.89 2.83 1.46
N ALA A 162 -16.96 2.93 0.66
CA ALA A 162 -18.33 2.84 1.16
C ALA A 162 -18.62 1.46 1.77
N VAL A 163 -18.19 0.38 1.11
CA VAL A 163 -18.32 -1.00 1.61
C VAL A 163 -17.51 -1.18 2.90
N TRP A 164 -16.27 -0.70 2.91
CA TRP A 164 -15.41 -0.75 4.09
C TRP A 164 -16.07 -0.04 5.27
N ARG A 165 -16.59 1.18 5.07
CA ARG A 165 -17.27 1.97 6.10
C ARG A 165 -18.51 1.27 6.64
N HIS A 166 -19.33 0.70 5.74
CA HIS A 166 -20.52 -0.05 6.11
C HIS A 166 -20.20 -1.27 6.99
N LYS A 167 -19.12 -2.00 6.69
CA LYS A 167 -18.74 -3.24 7.39
C LYS A 167 -17.84 -3.03 8.60
N SER A 168 -17.08 -1.94 8.67
CA SER A 168 -16.22 -1.61 9.81
C SER A 168 -16.98 -0.93 10.95
N GLY A 169 -18.19 -0.44 10.68
CA GLY A 169 -18.98 0.34 11.65
C GLY A 169 -18.43 1.73 11.90
N ALA A 170 -17.51 2.22 11.05
CA ALA A 170 -16.96 3.56 11.14
C ALA A 170 -18.02 4.62 10.76
N ALA A 171 -18.33 5.51 11.71
CA ALA A 171 -19.22 6.65 11.50
C ALA A 171 -18.52 7.80 10.77
#